data_AF-A0A7C5QAH6-F1
#
_entry.id   AF-A0A7C5QAH6-F1
#
_cell.length_a   1.000
_cell.length_b   1.000
_cell.length_c   1.000
_cell.angle_alpha   90.00
_cell.angle_beta   90.00
_cell.angle_gamma   90.00
#
_symmetry.space_group_name_H-M   'P 1'
#
loop_
_entity.id
_entity.type
_entity.pdbx_description
1 polymer ?
#
loop_
_entity_poly.entity_id
_entity_poly.type
_entity_poly.pdbx_seq_one_letter_code
_entity_poly.pdbx_strand_id
1 'polypeptide(L)' 'LQQKACWVGKKCPPKRRKQCPAWEVQAGKLCWFINGTICECQVKKNWQEKMKVCRQCEVLASLLEDADPDAPQTTPSK' A
#
# COMPACT_ATOMS: atom_id res chain seq x y z
N LEU A 1 8.07 -9.89 -11.11
CA LEU A 1 6.61 -9.68 -10.98
C LEU A 1 6.34 -8.18 -10.86
N GLN A 2 5.48 -7.60 -11.69
CA GLN A 2 5.24 -6.15 -11.67
C GLN A 2 4.38 -5.81 -10.45
N GLN A 3 4.94 -5.10 -9.45
CA GLN A 3 4.20 -4.67 -8.26
C GLN A 3 2.95 -3.89 -8.70
N LYS A 4 1.76 -4.30 -8.22
CA LYS A 4 0.47 -3.70 -8.62
C LYS A 4 0.19 -2.47 -7.77
N ALA A 5 -0.51 -1.49 -8.34
CA ALA A 5 -0.96 -0.33 -7.58
C ALA A 5 -1.94 -0.74 -6.47
N CYS A 6 -1.88 -0.06 -5.32
CA CYS A 6 -2.63 -0.44 -4.12
C CYS A 6 -4.15 -0.60 -4.34
N TRP A 7 -4.76 0.21 -5.20
CA TRP A 7 -6.20 0.16 -5.48
C TRP A 7 -6.65 -1.10 -6.23
N VAL A 8 -5.72 -1.84 -6.85
CA VAL A 8 -6.00 -3.13 -7.49
C VAL A 8 -6.10 -4.22 -6.42
N GLY A 9 -5.08 -4.34 -5.57
CA GLY A 9 -5.06 -5.33 -4.47
C GLY A 9 -6.16 -5.06 -3.44
N LYS A 10 -6.26 -3.82 -2.96
CA LYS A 10 -7.27 -3.39 -1.98
C LYS A 10 -8.67 -3.18 -2.57
N LYS A 11 -8.88 -3.46 -3.87
CA LYS A 11 -10.16 -3.32 -4.59
C LYS A 11 -10.87 -1.99 -4.29
N CYS A 12 -10.13 -0.87 -4.30
CA CYS A 12 -10.67 0.43 -3.90
C CYS A 12 -11.81 0.86 -4.84
N PRO A 13 -12.97 1.31 -4.33
CA PRO A 13 -14.07 1.78 -5.15
C PRO A 13 -13.73 3.11 -5.85
N PRO A 14 -14.36 3.44 -6.99
CA PRO A 14 -14.07 4.66 -7.75
C PRO A 14 -14.14 5.95 -6.92
N LYS A 15 -15.13 6.05 -6.01
CA LYS A 15 -15.27 7.20 -5.10
C LYS A 15 -14.03 7.41 -4.23
N ARG A 16 -13.47 6.33 -3.67
CA ARG A 16 -12.24 6.38 -2.85
C ARG A 16 -11.02 6.74 -3.69
N ARG A 17 -10.91 6.18 -4.90
CA ARG A 17 -9.79 6.48 -5.82
C ARG A 17 -9.72 7.97 -6.14
N LYS A 18 -10.85 8.59 -6.49
CA LYS A 18 -10.94 10.03 -6.80
C LYS A 18 -10.55 10.95 -5.65
N GLN A 19 -10.56 10.47 -4.41
CA GLN A 19 -10.17 11.23 -3.21
C GLN A 19 -8.77 10.86 -2.71
N CYS A 20 -8.11 9.88 -3.31
CA CYS A 20 -6.83 9.36 -2.83
C CYS A 20 -5.68 10.06 -3.56
N PRO A 21 -4.77 10.76 -2.84
CA PRO A 21 -3.59 11.38 -3.45
C PRO A 21 -2.74 10.40 -4.25
N ALA A 22 -2.60 9.16 -3.79
CA ALA A 22 -1.85 8.13 -4.51
C ALA A 22 -2.44 7.78 -5.89
N TRP A 23 -3.76 7.91 -6.06
CA TRP A 23 -4.42 7.74 -7.35
C TRP A 23 -4.22 8.98 -8.22
N GLU A 24 -4.36 10.18 -7.66
CA GLU A 24 -4.16 11.43 -8.38
C GLU A 24 -2.77 11.50 -9.02
N VAL A 25 -1.72 11.18 -8.26
CA VAL A 25 -0.34 11.17 -8.76
C VAL A 25 0.10 9.84 -9.38
N GLN A 26 -0.84 8.90 -9.59
CA GLN A 26 -0.60 7.57 -10.18
C GLN A 26 0.49 6.72 -9.48
N ALA A 27 0.83 7.04 -8.23
CA ALA A 27 1.90 6.39 -7.47
C ALA A 27 1.36 5.32 -6.50
N GLY A 28 0.46 4.47 -6.99
CA GLY A 28 -0.22 3.46 -6.16
C GLY A 28 0.70 2.40 -5.55
N LYS A 29 1.87 2.16 -6.14
CA LYS A 29 2.91 1.26 -5.57
C LYS A 29 3.64 1.88 -4.38
N LEU A 30 3.66 3.21 -4.33
CA LEU A 30 4.33 4.01 -3.29
C LEU A 30 3.30 4.71 -2.38
N CYS A 31 2.07 4.19 -2.28
CA CYS A 31 1.04 4.84 -1.46
C CYS A 31 1.47 4.99 0.02
N TRP A 32 2.31 4.09 0.52
CA TRP A 32 2.90 4.16 1.86
C TRP A 32 3.80 5.39 2.06
N PHE A 33 4.36 5.96 0.98
CA PHE A 33 5.20 7.17 1.02
C PHE A 33 4.37 8.46 0.97
N ILE A 34 3.19 8.42 0.36
CA ILE A 34 2.39 9.62 0.06
C ILE A 34 1.54 10.05 1.27
N ASN A 35 1.69 11.28 1.74
CA ASN A 35 0.89 11.78 2.86
C ASN A 35 -0.59 11.98 2.47
N GLY A 36 -1.49 11.97 3.47
CA GLY A 36 -2.92 12.20 3.24
C GLY A 36 -3.66 11.08 2.49
N THR A 37 -3.03 9.92 2.28
CA THR A 37 -3.71 8.77 1.64
C THR A 37 -4.88 8.26 2.47
N ILE A 38 -5.99 7.99 1.79
CA ILE A 38 -7.24 7.52 2.39
C ILE A 38 -7.31 5.98 2.32
N CYS A 39 -6.42 5.30 3.05
CA CYS A 39 -6.47 3.85 3.15
C CYS A 39 -7.66 3.44 4.02
N GLU A 40 -8.48 2.48 3.55
CA GLU A 40 -9.67 2.00 4.30
C GLU A 40 -10.63 3.13 4.73
N CYS A 41 -10.74 4.19 3.91
CA CYS A 41 -11.53 5.38 4.21
C CYS A 41 -11.04 6.20 5.41
N GLN A 42 -9.83 5.95 5.91
CA GLN A 42 -9.25 6.68 7.04
C GLN A 42 -8.03 7.50 6.60
N VAL A 43 -8.06 8.79 6.94
CA VAL A 43 -6.86 9.63 6.95
C VAL A 43 -6.11 9.31 8.24
N LYS A 44 -4.81 9.02 8.14
CA LYS A 44 -3.96 8.84 9.32
C LYS A 44 -3.36 10.20 9.69
N LYS A 45 -3.51 10.58 10.97
CA LYS A 45 -3.20 11.93 11.46
C LYS A 45 -1.70 12.23 11.44
N ASN A 46 -0.88 11.20 11.62
CA ASN A 46 0.57 11.30 11.61
C ASN A 46 1.21 10.13 10.87
N TRP A 47 2.49 10.30 10.53
CA TRP A 47 3.30 9.31 9.83
C TRP A 47 3.44 8.00 10.62
N GLN A 48 3.58 8.07 11.95
CA GLN A 48 3.79 6.90 12.79
C GLN A 48 2.57 5.96 12.77
N GLU A 49 1.36 6.50 12.92
CA GLU A 49 0.09 5.76 12.80
C GLU A 49 -0.10 5.19 11.39
N LYS A 50 0.27 5.96 10.37
CA LYS A 50 0.25 5.50 8.99
C LYS A 50 1.14 4.27 8.82
N MET A 51 2.38 4.34 9.30
CA MET A 51 3.34 3.26 9.16
C MET A 51 2.97 2.00 9.94
N LYS A 52 2.25 2.11 11.07
CA LYS A 52 1.69 0.93 11.77
C LYS A 52 0.76 0.14 10.86
N VAL A 53 -0.11 0.84 10.12
CA VAL A 53 -1.03 0.20 9.16
C VAL A 53 -0.31 -0.25 7.89
N CYS A 54 0.57 0.60 7.33
CA CYS A 54 1.28 0.28 6.10
C CYS A 54 2.18 -0.95 6.25
N ARG A 55 2.84 -1.17 7.40
CA ARG A 55 3.66 -2.38 7.62
C ARG A 55 2.87 -3.69 7.60
N GLN A 56 1.57 -3.64 7.83
CA GLN A 56 0.66 -4.80 7.75
C GLN A 56 -0.05 -4.87 6.38
N CYS A 57 0.23 -3.91 5.48
CA CYS A 57 -0.40 -3.84 4.18
C CYS A 57 0.40 -4.65 3.15
N GLU A 58 -0.28 -5.51 2.40
CA GLU A 58 0.28 -6.30 1.30
C GLU A 58 1.16 -5.48 0.33
N VAL A 59 0.80 -4.22 0.09
CA VAL A 59 1.53 -3.34 -0.84
C VAL A 59 2.94 -3.04 -0.35
N LEU A 60 3.11 -2.77 0.95
CA LEU A 60 4.44 -2.52 1.53
C LEU A 60 5.14 -3.84 1.86
N ALA A 61 4.40 -4.85 2.33
CA ALA A 61 4.95 -6.17 2.64
C ALA A 61 5.68 -6.77 1.43
N SER A 62 5.03 -6.78 0.25
CA SER A 62 5.68 -7.28 -0.97
C SER A 62 6.96 -6.52 -1.34
N LEU A 63 7.05 -5.23 -1.03
CA LEU A 63 8.26 -4.44 -1.30
C LEU A 63 9.40 -4.74 -0.32
N LEU A 64 9.07 -5.10 0.93
CA LEU A 64 10.05 -5.45 1.95
C LEU A 64 10.54 -6.90 1.79
N GLU A 65 9.68 -7.81 1.34
CA GLU A 65 10.03 -9.20 1.04
C GLU A 65 11.00 -9.31 -0.16
N ASP A 66 10.90 -8.42 -1.14
CA ASP A 66 11.82 -8.35 -2.30
C ASP A 66 13.24 -7.85 -1.93
N ALA A 67 13.45 -7.31 -0.72
CA ALA A 67 14.69 -6.63 -0.32
C ALA A 67 15.70 -7.51 0.44
N ASP A 68 15.35 -8.77 0.71
CA ASP A 68 16.20 -9.70 1.46
C ASP A 68 16.53 -10.95 0.62
N PRO A 69 17.79 -11.13 0.17
CA PRO A 69 18.19 -12.26 -0.65
C PRO A 69 18.18 -13.61 0.10
N ASP A 70 18.06 -13.60 1.44
CA ASP A 70 18.06 -14.79 2.30
C ASP A 70 16.71 -15.01 3.02
N ALA A 71 15.68 -14.19 2.74
CA ALA A 71 14.36 -14.38 3.36
C ALA A 71 13.71 -15.71 2.91
N PRO A 72 13.20 -16.53 3.85
CA PRO A 72 12.46 -17.73 3.51
C PRO A 72 11.25 -17.36 2.65
N GLN A 73 11.15 -17.98 1.47
CA GLN A 73 10.04 -17.78 0.53
C GLN A 73 8.73 -18.26 1.15
N THR A 74 8.07 -17.43 1.95
CA THR A 74 6.70 -17.69 2.40
C THR A 74 5.76 -17.37 1.25
N THR A 75 5.40 -18.39 0.49
CA THR A 75 4.35 -18.34 -0.53
C THR A 75 3.04 -17.83 0.08
N PRO A 76 2.37 -16.82 -0.50
CA PRO A 76 1.04 -16.42 -0.05
C PRO A 76 0.06 -17.56 -0.32
N SER A 77 -0.49 -18.14 0.75
CA SER A 77 -1.56 -19.14 0.68
C SER A 77 -2.82 -18.51 0.07
N LYS A 78 -3.45 -19.29 -0.80
CA LYS A 78 -4.53 -18.98 -1.73
C LYS A 78 -5.79 -18.39 -1.08
#